data_AF-A0A6G0X9V1-F1
#
_entry.id   AF-A0A6G0X9V1-F1
#
_cell.length_a   1.000
_cell.length_b   1.000
_cell.length_c   1.000
_cell.angle_alpha   90.00
_cell.angle_beta   90.00
_cell.angle_gamma   90.00
#
_symmetry.space_group_name_H-M   'P 1'
#
loop_
_entity.id
_entity.type
_entity.pdbx_description
1 polymer ?
#
loop_
_entity_poly.entity_id
_entity_poly.type
_entity_poly.pdbx_seq_one_letter_code
_entity_poly.pdbx_strand_id
1 'polypeptide(L)'
;MSSAFSHTLPTLVLPSFPIAGGFLVRLEPDVKEQDTKATSSRLRLESKRLKAKWECVVDVSTFSSEKHDVQIPQAMFFTLLEKALLAQCQTRDAQSPGATLLASIQLYWKSSRASPKVDAVPREDGTIELMVEMELFGQWPAKFTVVLMPVAIETIEVLRMTLEDVQTDVARLQEQVEAAKHRMALTIFVLLLCFLAIAKYAGSSQ
;
A
#
# COMPACT_ATOMS: atom_id res chain seq x y z
N MET A 1 -19.39 13.42 -13.72
CA MET A 1 -19.14 13.04 -12.31
C MET A 1 -17.87 12.18 -12.31
N SER A 2 -16.75 12.67 -11.78
CA SER A 2 -15.51 11.88 -11.69
C SER A 2 -15.65 10.86 -10.56
N SER A 3 -15.55 9.57 -10.87
CA SER A 3 -15.64 8.48 -9.88
C SER A 3 -14.31 8.34 -9.13
N ALA A 4 -13.96 9.29 -8.28
CA ALA A 4 -12.81 9.15 -7.38
C ALA A 4 -13.06 7.99 -6.40
N PHE A 5 -12.03 7.17 -6.14
CA PHE A 5 -12.13 6.06 -5.18
C PHE A 5 -10.80 5.84 -4.47
N SER A 6 -10.85 5.24 -3.28
CA SER A 6 -9.66 4.86 -2.51
C SER A 6 -9.94 3.58 -1.75
N HIS A 7 -9.29 2.48 -2.16
CA HIS A 7 -9.48 1.17 -1.56
C HIS A 7 -8.18 0.62 -1.00
N THR A 8 -8.23 0.21 0.26
CA THR A 8 -7.19 -0.64 0.85
C THR A 8 -7.59 -2.09 0.60
N LEU A 9 -6.78 -2.79 -0.19
CA LEU A 9 -7.03 -4.13 -0.69
C LEU A 9 -5.99 -5.10 -0.09
N PRO A 10 -6.14 -5.51 1.18
CA PRO A 10 -5.15 -6.29 1.92
C PRO A 10 -4.92 -7.68 1.31
N THR A 11 -5.96 -8.24 0.68
CA THR A 11 -5.98 -9.59 0.11
C THR A 11 -5.78 -9.61 -1.41
N LEU A 12 -5.58 -8.45 -2.06
CA LEU A 12 -5.35 -8.40 -3.50
C LEU A 12 -4.07 -9.14 -3.85
N VAL A 13 -4.19 -10.11 -4.76
CA VAL A 13 -3.07 -10.82 -5.36
C VAL A 13 -3.07 -10.50 -6.84
N LEU A 14 -1.98 -9.90 -7.32
CA LEU A 14 -1.73 -9.63 -8.73
C LEU A 14 -0.87 -10.79 -9.26
N PRO A 15 -1.34 -11.59 -10.24
CA PRO A 15 -0.69 -12.83 -10.65
C PRO A 15 0.79 -12.69 -11.03
N SER A 16 1.13 -11.68 -11.82
CA SER A 16 2.50 -11.38 -12.26
C SER A 16 3.30 -10.55 -11.25
N PHE A 17 2.66 -10.13 -10.17
CA PHE A 17 3.27 -9.42 -9.05
C PHE A 17 2.78 -9.99 -7.70
N PRO A 18 3.10 -11.26 -7.39
CA PRO A 18 2.51 -12.01 -6.28
C PRO A 18 3.12 -11.63 -4.93
N ILE A 19 2.99 -10.36 -4.55
CA ILE A 19 3.46 -9.83 -3.29
C ILE A 19 2.33 -9.90 -2.28
N ALA A 20 2.47 -10.78 -1.28
CA ALA A 20 1.58 -10.78 -0.12
C ALA A 20 1.77 -9.48 0.67
N GLY A 21 0.70 -8.75 1.00
CA GLY A 21 0.83 -7.60 1.93
C GLY A 21 0.07 -6.33 1.59
N GLY A 22 -1.02 -6.42 0.84
CA GLY A 22 -1.99 -5.35 0.72
C GLY A 22 -1.59 -4.17 -0.16
N PHE A 23 -2.42 -3.92 -1.16
CA PHE A 23 -2.28 -2.76 -2.04
C PHE A 23 -3.25 -1.68 -1.60
N LEU A 24 -2.83 -0.43 -1.73
CA LEU A 24 -3.70 0.72 -1.66
C LEU A 24 -3.84 1.28 -3.07
N VAL A 25 -5.06 1.30 -3.59
CA VAL A 25 -5.37 1.84 -4.91
C VAL A 25 -6.20 3.09 -4.75
N ARG A 26 -5.74 4.21 -5.31
CA ARG A 26 -6.45 5.49 -5.27
C ARG A 26 -6.62 6.06 -6.67
N LEU A 27 -7.80 6.59 -6.93
CA LEU A 27 -8.10 7.42 -8.08
C LEU A 27 -8.54 8.80 -7.59
N GLU A 28 -7.78 9.81 -7.98
CA GLU A 28 -8.02 11.21 -7.60
C GLU A 28 -8.13 12.07 -8.87
N PRO A 29 -8.97 13.11 -8.90
CA PRO A 29 -8.96 14.08 -9.99
C PRO A 29 -7.58 14.76 -10.03
N ASP A 30 -6.98 14.85 -11.21
CA ASP A 30 -5.68 15.51 -11.37
C ASP A 30 -5.93 17.02 -11.52
N VAL A 31 -5.99 17.71 -10.38
CA VAL A 31 -6.14 19.16 -10.32
C VAL A 31 -4.75 19.78 -10.44
N LYS A 32 -4.38 20.23 -11.64
CA LYS A 32 -3.23 21.13 -11.79
C LYS A 32 -3.61 22.49 -11.22
N GLU A 33 -2.75 23.11 -10.42
CA GLU A 33 -3.00 24.36 -9.68
C GLU A 33 -3.49 25.54 -10.55
N GLN A 34 -3.41 25.44 -11.88
CA GLN A 34 -3.87 26.46 -12.83
C GLN A 34 -5.17 26.12 -13.58
N ASP A 35 -5.70 24.90 -13.50
CA ASP A 35 -6.89 24.50 -14.28
C ASP A 35 -8.07 24.14 -13.38
N THR A 36 -9.12 24.97 -13.44
CA THR A 36 -10.36 24.79 -12.67
C THR A 36 -11.27 23.67 -13.19
N LYS A 37 -10.84 22.94 -14.23
CA LYS A 37 -11.52 21.76 -14.77
C LYS A 37 -10.54 20.58 -14.84
N ALA A 38 -10.60 19.69 -13.86
CA ALA A 38 -9.87 18.42 -13.90
C ALA A 38 -10.37 17.59 -15.11
N THR A 39 -9.59 17.58 -16.17
CA THR A 39 -9.83 16.79 -17.40
C THR A 39 -9.05 15.49 -17.41
N SER A 40 -8.13 15.33 -16.46
CA SER A 40 -7.30 14.15 -16.24
C SER A 40 -7.60 13.53 -14.87
N SER A 41 -7.34 12.23 -14.73
CA SER A 41 -7.45 11.52 -13.46
C SER A 41 -6.13 10.85 -13.12
N ARG A 42 -5.72 10.93 -11.85
CA ARG A 42 -4.50 10.30 -11.35
C ARG A 42 -4.84 8.98 -10.68
N LEU A 43 -4.34 7.89 -11.27
CA LEU A 43 -4.37 6.56 -10.67
C LEU A 43 -3.07 6.32 -9.92
N ARG A 44 -3.19 5.86 -8.67
CA ARG A 44 -2.07 5.60 -7.77
C ARG A 44 -2.19 4.19 -7.20
N LEU A 45 -1.09 3.46 -7.26
CA LEU A 45 -0.91 2.15 -6.67
C LEU A 45 0.20 2.25 -5.63
N GLU A 46 -0.09 1.84 -4.40
CA GLU A 46 0.89 1.83 -3.31
C GLU A 46 0.96 0.43 -2.71
N SER A 47 2.17 -0.08 -2.57
CA SER A 47 2.43 -1.35 -1.88
C SER A 47 2.95 -1.05 -0.48
N LYS A 48 2.16 -1.42 0.54
CA LYS A 48 2.56 -1.25 1.94
C LYS A 48 3.81 -2.06 2.28
N ARG A 49 3.94 -3.25 1.70
CA ARG A 49 5.08 -4.15 1.95
C ARG A 49 6.36 -3.65 1.30
N LEU A 50 6.28 -3.22 0.04
CA LEU A 50 7.45 -2.71 -0.66
C LEU A 50 7.83 -1.28 -0.27
N LYS A 51 6.95 -0.59 0.48
CA LYS A 51 7.08 0.85 0.75
C LYS A 51 7.37 1.58 -0.57
N ALA A 52 6.58 1.26 -1.59
CA ALA A 52 6.77 1.73 -2.96
C ALA A 52 5.44 2.21 -3.51
N LYS A 53 5.52 3.23 -4.37
CA LYS A 53 4.38 3.93 -4.93
C LYS A 53 4.58 4.09 -6.42
N TRP A 54 3.52 3.87 -7.17
CA TRP A 54 3.47 4.10 -8.60
C TRP A 54 2.25 4.94 -8.95
N GLU A 55 2.37 5.82 -9.94
CA GLU A 55 1.25 6.65 -10.38
C GLU A 55 1.22 6.82 -11.90
N CYS A 56 0.02 7.05 -12.42
CA CYS A 56 -0.22 7.39 -13.81
C CYS A 56 -1.26 8.50 -13.85
N VAL A 57 -1.03 9.51 -14.69
CA VAL A 57 -2.06 10.47 -15.07
C VAL A 57 -2.66 9.98 -16.37
N VAL A 58 -3.96 9.73 -16.35
CA VAL A 58 -4.70 9.23 -17.49
C VAL A 58 -5.57 10.35 -18.05
N ASP A 59 -5.41 10.60 -19.34
CA ASP A 59 -6.23 11.54 -20.11
C ASP A 59 -7.39 10.80 -20.81
N VAL A 60 -8.36 11.57 -21.31
CA VAL A 60 -9.62 11.07 -21.89
C VAL A 60 -9.39 10.13 -23.10
N SER A 61 -8.23 10.20 -23.76
CA SER A 61 -7.89 9.45 -24.99
C SER A 61 -7.16 8.12 -24.78
N THR A 62 -6.85 7.71 -23.55
CA THR A 62 -5.86 6.63 -23.30
C THR A 62 -6.40 5.20 -23.43
N PHE A 63 -7.70 4.98 -23.61
CA PHE A 63 -8.29 3.62 -23.54
C PHE A 63 -8.83 3.13 -24.88
N SER A 64 -7.94 2.64 -25.75
CA SER A 64 -8.34 1.80 -26.89
C SER A 64 -8.16 0.33 -26.54
N SER A 65 -9.19 -0.49 -26.74
CA SER A 65 -9.04 -1.95 -26.72
C SER A 65 -8.18 -2.41 -27.91
N GLU A 66 -7.09 -3.15 -27.65
CA GLU A 66 -6.13 -3.65 -28.66
C GLU A 66 -6.80 -4.37 -29.85
N LYS A 67 -8.01 -4.92 -29.67
CA LYS A 67 -8.68 -5.75 -30.67
C LYS A 67 -9.87 -5.12 -31.38
N HIS A 68 -10.52 -4.12 -30.77
CA HIS A 68 -11.86 -3.71 -31.21
C HIS A 68 -12.00 -2.21 -31.48
N ASP A 69 -10.93 -1.42 -31.31
CA ASP A 69 -10.93 0.04 -31.53
C ASP A 69 -12.10 0.76 -30.80
N VAL A 70 -12.58 0.14 -29.72
CA VAL A 70 -13.65 0.68 -28.88
C VAL A 70 -12.99 1.64 -27.89
N GLN A 71 -13.28 2.92 -28.07
CA GLN A 71 -12.98 3.94 -27.07
C GLN A 71 -14.05 3.87 -25.99
N ILE A 72 -13.66 3.50 -24.78
CA ILE A 72 -14.55 3.57 -23.61
C ILE A 72 -14.34 4.89 -22.87
N PRO A 73 -15.41 5.51 -22.32
CA PRO A 73 -15.27 6.68 -21.48
C PRO A 73 -14.38 6.37 -20.26
N GLN A 74 -13.48 7.29 -19.91
CA GLN A 74 -12.58 7.16 -18.76
C GLN A 74 -13.33 6.80 -17.45
N ALA A 75 -14.48 7.44 -17.19
CA ALA A 75 -15.29 7.13 -16.02
C ALA A 75 -15.78 5.68 -15.99
N MET A 76 -16.08 5.12 -17.17
CA MET A 76 -16.47 3.73 -17.32
C MET A 76 -15.29 2.80 -17.04
N PHE A 77 -14.11 3.09 -17.60
CA PHE A 77 -12.90 2.33 -17.34
C PHE A 77 -12.60 2.26 -15.83
N PHE A 78 -12.59 3.39 -15.13
CA PHE A 78 -12.26 3.40 -13.71
C PHE A 78 -13.30 2.71 -12.84
N THR A 79 -14.58 2.85 -13.18
CA THR A 79 -15.64 2.09 -12.49
C THR A 79 -15.44 0.59 -12.69
N LEU A 80 -15.02 0.15 -13.88
CA LEU A 80 -14.75 -1.25 -14.17
C LEU A 80 -13.48 -1.75 -13.47
N LEU A 81 -12.41 -0.94 -13.45
CA LEU A 81 -11.18 -1.22 -12.73
C LEU A 81 -11.43 -1.39 -11.22
N GLU A 82 -12.13 -0.44 -10.60
CA GLU A 82 -12.51 -0.49 -9.19
C GLU A 82 -13.23 -1.79 -8.86
N LYS A 83 -14.23 -2.14 -9.68
CA LYS A 83 -15.03 -3.35 -9.48
C LYS A 83 -14.23 -4.64 -9.72
N ALA A 84 -13.33 -4.66 -10.71
CA ALA A 84 -12.47 -5.81 -10.97
C ALA A 84 -11.51 -6.05 -9.79
N LEU A 85 -10.88 -4.99 -9.27
CA LEU A 85 -10.04 -5.04 -8.08
C LEU A 85 -10.80 -5.57 -6.86
N LEU A 86 -12.02 -5.05 -6.61
CA LEU A 86 -12.86 -5.51 -5.51
C LEU A 86 -13.30 -6.97 -5.68
N ALA A 87 -13.66 -7.41 -6.89
CA ALA A 87 -14.05 -8.79 -7.16
C ALA A 87 -12.89 -9.78 -6.95
N GLN A 88 -11.67 -9.39 -7.34
CA GLN A 88 -10.45 -10.18 -7.14
C GLN A 88 -10.03 -10.25 -5.66
N CYS A 89 -10.46 -9.29 -4.83
CA CYS A 89 -10.34 -9.36 -3.37
C CYS A 89 -11.46 -10.17 -2.70
N GLN A 90 -12.71 -10.03 -3.18
CA GLN A 90 -13.90 -10.67 -2.59
C GLN A 90 -14.02 -12.16 -2.90
N THR A 91 -13.29 -12.67 -3.88
CA THR A 91 -13.21 -14.12 -4.16
C THR A 91 -12.63 -14.93 -2.99
N ARG A 92 -12.15 -14.27 -1.93
CA ARG A 92 -11.72 -14.93 -0.68
C ARG A 92 -12.64 -14.72 0.53
N ASP A 93 -13.34 -13.59 0.64
CA ASP A 93 -14.20 -13.27 1.79
C ASP A 93 -15.53 -12.69 1.32
N ALA A 94 -16.59 -13.50 1.41
CA ALA A 94 -17.94 -13.08 1.06
C ALA A 94 -18.59 -12.24 2.18
N GLN A 95 -19.45 -11.32 1.74
CA GLN A 95 -20.46 -10.54 2.48
C GLN A 95 -20.00 -9.18 3.06
N SER A 96 -20.23 -8.11 2.28
CA SER A 96 -20.51 -6.79 2.84
C SER A 96 -21.83 -6.22 2.27
N PRO A 97 -22.72 -5.67 3.11
CA PRO A 97 -24.04 -5.17 2.73
C PRO A 97 -23.96 -3.71 2.23
N GLY A 98 -23.35 -3.51 1.06
CA GLY A 98 -23.40 -2.25 0.30
C GLY A 98 -23.66 -2.48 -1.19
N ALA A 99 -24.09 -3.70 -1.52
CA ALA A 99 -23.89 -4.32 -2.83
C ALA A 99 -24.99 -4.05 -3.85
N THR A 100 -25.81 -2.99 -3.77
CA THR A 100 -26.95 -2.86 -4.69
C THR A 100 -26.54 -2.52 -6.13
N LEU A 101 -25.49 -1.72 -6.34
CA LEU A 101 -24.93 -1.39 -7.66
C LEU A 101 -23.80 -2.34 -8.10
N LEU A 102 -23.16 -3.00 -7.13
CA LEU A 102 -22.23 -4.10 -7.36
C LEU A 102 -22.96 -5.38 -7.74
N ALA A 103 -24.14 -5.65 -7.18
CA ALA A 103 -24.97 -6.80 -7.51
C ALA A 103 -25.47 -6.76 -8.95
N SER A 104 -25.83 -5.59 -9.49
CA SER A 104 -26.27 -5.47 -10.88
C SER A 104 -25.16 -5.82 -11.88
N ILE A 105 -23.91 -5.41 -11.59
CA ILE A 105 -22.76 -5.74 -12.44
C ILE A 105 -22.20 -7.14 -12.12
N GLN A 106 -22.26 -7.61 -10.88
CA GLN A 106 -21.98 -9.00 -10.54
C GLN A 106 -23.00 -9.95 -11.18
N LEU A 107 -24.27 -9.57 -11.30
CA LEU A 107 -25.27 -10.31 -12.08
C LEU A 107 -24.89 -10.33 -13.56
N TYR A 108 -24.40 -9.20 -14.09
CA TYR A 108 -23.89 -9.10 -15.45
C TYR A 108 -22.65 -9.96 -15.71
N TRP A 109 -21.74 -10.03 -14.73
CA TRP A 109 -20.52 -10.83 -14.79
C TRP A 109 -20.73 -12.30 -14.41
N LYS A 110 -21.74 -12.62 -13.61
CA LYS A 110 -22.18 -14.01 -13.38
C LYS A 110 -22.73 -14.66 -14.63
N SER A 111 -23.25 -13.87 -15.59
CA SER A 111 -23.62 -14.35 -16.92
C SER A 111 -22.46 -14.42 -17.91
N SER A 112 -21.31 -13.80 -17.60
CA SER A 112 -20.08 -13.90 -18.39
C SER A 112 -19.28 -15.13 -17.97
N ARG A 113 -18.65 -15.82 -18.94
CA ARG A 113 -17.82 -17.01 -18.64
C ARG A 113 -16.45 -16.64 -18.07
N ALA A 114 -16.06 -15.37 -18.11
CA ALA A 114 -14.74 -14.91 -17.67
C ALA A 114 -14.88 -13.86 -16.55
N SER A 115 -14.38 -14.18 -15.36
CA SER A 115 -14.24 -13.20 -14.28
C SER A 115 -13.25 -12.10 -14.71
N PRO A 116 -13.54 -10.81 -14.44
CA PRO A 116 -12.60 -9.74 -14.73
C PRO A 116 -11.31 -9.97 -13.95
N LYS A 117 -10.17 -9.75 -14.63
CA LYS A 117 -8.85 -10.03 -14.10
C LYS A 117 -8.00 -8.78 -14.15
N VAL A 118 -7.41 -8.42 -13.02
CA VAL A 118 -6.40 -7.37 -12.93
C VAL A 118 -5.06 -8.03 -12.66
N ASP A 119 -4.07 -7.64 -13.46
CA ASP A 119 -2.69 -8.04 -13.28
C ASP A 119 -1.77 -6.82 -13.30
N ALA A 120 -0.63 -6.94 -12.65
CA ALA A 120 0.43 -5.95 -12.65
C ALA A 120 1.71 -6.63 -13.10
N VAL A 121 2.28 -6.16 -14.20
CA VAL A 121 3.53 -6.69 -14.75
C VAL A 121 4.64 -5.69 -14.45
N PRO A 122 5.60 -6.02 -13.57
CA PRO A 122 6.76 -5.16 -13.35
C PRO A 122 7.66 -5.15 -14.59
N ARG A 123 8.19 -3.99 -14.94
CA ARG A 123 9.17 -3.81 -16.02
C ARG A 123 10.57 -3.54 -15.47
N GLU A 124 11.58 -3.71 -16.32
CA GLU A 124 13.00 -3.56 -15.93
C GLU A 124 13.36 -2.12 -15.51
N ASP A 125 12.62 -1.13 -15.99
CA ASP A 125 12.77 0.29 -15.65
C ASP A 125 12.12 0.68 -14.31
N GLY A 126 11.54 -0.28 -13.59
CA GLY A 126 10.84 -0.06 -12.32
C GLY A 126 9.40 0.44 -12.47
N THR A 127 8.89 0.57 -13.71
CA THR A 127 7.48 0.84 -13.98
C THR A 127 6.63 -0.41 -13.77
N ILE A 128 5.33 -0.21 -13.56
CA ILE A 128 4.35 -1.30 -13.48
C ILE A 128 3.34 -1.12 -14.59
N GLU A 129 3.17 -2.14 -15.41
CA GLU A 129 2.11 -2.21 -16.39
C GLU A 129 0.88 -2.87 -15.77
N LEU A 130 -0.15 -2.06 -15.50
CA LEU A 130 -1.43 -2.54 -15.00
C LEU A 130 -2.29 -3.00 -16.17
N MET A 131 -2.58 -4.29 -16.21
CA MET A 131 -3.38 -4.93 -17.24
C MET A 131 -4.75 -5.28 -16.67
N VAL A 132 -5.79 -4.86 -17.38
CA VAL A 132 -7.18 -5.14 -17.02
C VAL A 132 -7.83 -5.91 -18.17
N GLU A 133 -8.17 -7.16 -17.91
CA GLU A 133 -8.87 -8.04 -18.84
C GLU A 133 -10.30 -8.23 -18.38
N MET A 134 -11.26 -7.93 -19.26
CA MET A 134 -12.69 -8.04 -18.95
C MET A 134 -13.52 -8.25 -20.22
N GLU A 135 -14.74 -8.75 -20.07
CA GLU A 135 -15.73 -8.74 -21.15
C GLU A 135 -16.59 -7.47 -21.08
N LEU A 136 -16.43 -6.59 -22.06
CA LEU A 136 -17.35 -5.49 -22.30
C LEU A 136 -18.64 -6.04 -22.90
N PHE A 137 -19.75 -5.46 -22.49
CA PHE A 137 -21.08 -5.82 -23.01
C PHE A 137 -21.37 -7.33 -23.00
N GLY A 138 -20.74 -8.09 -22.09
CA GLY A 138 -20.98 -9.50 -21.82
C GLY A 138 -20.52 -10.45 -22.93
N GLN A 139 -19.85 -9.93 -23.96
CA GLN A 139 -19.46 -10.71 -25.14
C GLN A 139 -18.13 -10.26 -25.75
N TRP A 140 -17.68 -9.03 -25.49
CA TRP A 140 -16.52 -8.45 -26.17
C TRP A 140 -15.31 -8.45 -25.24
N PRO A 141 -14.34 -9.35 -25.45
CA PRO A 141 -13.13 -9.34 -24.65
C PRO A 141 -12.36 -8.05 -24.91
N ALA A 142 -12.12 -7.30 -23.85
CA ALA A 142 -11.34 -6.08 -23.88
C ALA A 142 -10.16 -6.22 -22.92
N LYS A 143 -9.03 -5.71 -23.39
CA LYS A 143 -7.79 -5.64 -22.66
C LYS A 143 -7.35 -4.20 -22.66
N PHE A 144 -7.16 -3.68 -21.45
CA PHE A 144 -6.71 -2.32 -21.22
C PHE A 144 -5.39 -2.36 -20.47
N THR A 145 -4.48 -1.49 -20.88
CA THR A 145 -3.14 -1.43 -20.33
C THR A 145 -2.84 -0.01 -19.91
N VAL A 146 -2.39 0.16 -18.66
CA VAL A 146 -1.96 1.45 -18.13
C VAL A 146 -0.59 1.30 -17.52
N VAL A 147 0.36 2.15 -17.94
CA VAL A 147 1.71 2.16 -17.37
C VAL A 147 1.76 3.12 -16.18
N LEU A 148 2.08 2.58 -15.02
CA LEU A 148 2.29 3.29 -13.76
C LEU A 148 3.79 3.56 -13.57
N MET A 149 4.14 4.83 -13.44
CA MET A 149 5.52 5.27 -13.24
C MET A 149 5.89 5.19 -11.74
N PRO A 150 7.11 4.76 -11.39
CA PRO A 150 7.55 4.78 -10.00
C PRO A 150 7.59 6.22 -9.51
N VAL A 151 6.92 6.47 -8.39
CA VAL A 151 6.98 7.74 -7.70
C VAL A 151 8.04 7.62 -6.64
N ALA A 152 9.05 8.49 -6.70
CA ALA A 152 9.93 8.66 -5.57
C ALA A 152 9.04 9.06 -4.38
N ILE A 153 8.84 8.14 -3.43
CA ILE A 153 8.23 8.49 -2.15
C ILE A 153 9.20 9.48 -1.57
N GLU A 154 8.80 10.75 -1.57
CA GLU A 154 9.65 11.86 -1.16
C GLU A 154 10.34 11.45 0.12
N THR A 155 11.67 11.46 0.03
CA THR A 155 12.60 11.02 1.06
C THR A 155 12.23 11.56 2.43
N ILE A 156 11.50 12.68 2.53
CA ILE A 156 11.03 13.32 3.75
C ILE A 156 10.05 12.45 4.56
N GLU A 157 9.06 11.79 3.95
CA GLU A 157 8.08 10.99 4.71
C GLU A 157 8.70 9.69 5.23
N VAL A 158 9.56 9.08 4.40
CA VAL A 158 10.36 7.91 4.79
C VAL A 158 11.41 8.30 5.84
N LEU A 159 12.09 9.45 5.68
CA LEU A 159 13.00 10.00 6.67
C LEU A 159 12.28 10.28 7.99
N ARG A 160 11.05 10.81 7.93
CA ARG A 160 10.23 11.10 9.10
C ARG A 160 9.85 9.81 9.85
N MET A 161 9.41 8.78 9.14
CA MET A 161 9.15 7.47 9.76
C MET A 161 10.43 6.86 10.34
N THR A 162 11.56 6.92 9.63
CA THR A 162 12.83 6.43 10.17
C THR A 162 13.34 7.26 11.35
N LEU A 163 13.03 8.56 11.40
CA LEU A 163 13.40 9.45 12.51
C LEU A 163 12.57 9.11 13.75
N GLU A 164 11.27 8.85 13.60
CA GLU A 164 10.40 8.42 14.69
C GLU A 164 10.81 7.06 15.26
N ASP A 165 11.14 6.09 14.39
CA ASP A 165 11.64 4.78 14.81
C ASP A 165 12.99 4.92 15.56
N VAL A 166 13.94 5.70 15.02
CA VAL A 166 15.24 5.93 15.66
C VAL A 166 15.11 6.69 16.98
N GLN A 167 14.20 7.67 17.08
CA GLN A 167 13.93 8.36 18.34
C GLN A 167 13.37 7.42 19.41
N THR A 168 12.51 6.49 19.01
CA THR A 168 11.93 5.50 19.92
C THR A 168 12.99 4.53 20.43
N ASP A 169 13.88 4.09 19.55
CA ASP A 169 15.02 3.22 19.92
C ASP A 169 16.04 3.94 20.80
N VAL A 170 16.34 5.22 20.54
CA VAL A 170 17.23 6.02 21.39
C VAL A 170 16.64 6.21 22.79
N ALA A 171 15.35 6.53 22.91
CA ALA A 171 14.68 6.66 24.20
C ALA A 171 14.74 5.34 24.99
N ARG A 172 14.49 4.21 24.32
CA ARG A 172 14.60 2.88 24.92
C ARG A 172 16.02 2.52 25.35
N LEU A 173 17.02 2.85 24.52
CA LEU A 173 18.44 2.65 24.85
C LEU A 173 18.86 3.52 26.03
N GLN A 174 18.40 4.77 26.11
CA GLN A 174 18.64 5.65 27.27
C GLN A 174 18.05 5.05 28.56
N GLU A 175 16.82 4.55 28.51
CA GLU A 175 16.19 3.91 29.66
C GLU A 175 16.96 2.66 30.12
N GLN A 176 17.45 1.85 29.17
CA GLN A 176 18.28 0.69 29.48
C GLN A 176 19.64 1.07 30.07
N VAL A 177 20.28 2.14 29.56
CA VAL A 177 21.55 2.64 30.08
C VAL A 177 21.38 3.23 31.48
N GLU A 178 20.32 3.97 31.75
CA GLU A 178 20.04 4.48 33.10
C GLU A 178 19.75 3.36 34.10
N ALA A 179 18.98 2.35 33.70
CA ALA A 179 18.72 1.17 34.51
C ALA A 179 20.01 0.36 34.78
N ALA A 180 20.87 0.20 33.77
CA ALA A 180 22.15 -0.47 33.90
C ALA A 180 23.13 0.32 34.78
N LYS A 181 23.16 1.66 34.67
CA LYS A 181 23.97 2.54 35.51
C LYS A 181 23.54 2.47 36.97
N HIS A 182 22.22 2.48 37.25
CA HIS A 182 21.70 2.29 38.61
C HIS A 182 22.08 0.92 39.18
N ARG A 183 21.94 -0.15 38.40
CA ARG A 183 22.34 -1.50 38.83
C ARG A 183 23.83 -1.58 39.14
N MET A 184 24.70 -1.05 38.28
CA MET A 184 26.15 -1.02 38.49
C MET A 184 26.54 -0.19 39.71
N ALA A 185 25.95 1.01 39.88
CA ALA A 185 26.20 1.85 41.05
C ALA A 185 25.82 1.12 42.36
N LEU A 186 24.69 0.41 42.36
CA LEU A 186 24.25 -0.36 43.52
C LEU A 186 25.19 -1.55 43.80
N THR A 187 25.69 -2.23 42.77
CA THR A 187 26.65 -3.33 42.96
C THR A 187 27.98 -2.85 43.53
N ILE A 188 28.49 -1.72 43.03
CA ILE A 188 29.72 -1.10 43.53
C ILE A 188 29.53 -0.68 44.99
N PHE A 189 28.40 -0.06 45.33
CA PHE A 189 28.10 0.35 46.71
C PHE A 189 28.04 -0.84 47.68
N VAL A 190 27.39 -1.94 47.29
CA VAL A 190 27.32 -3.17 48.10
C VAL A 190 28.71 -3.78 48.29
N LEU A 191 29.52 -3.86 47.22
CA LEU A 191 30.91 -4.34 47.31
C LEU A 191 31.76 -3.48 48.26
N LEU A 192 31.57 -2.15 48.22
CA LEU A 192 32.28 -1.22 49.09
C LEU A 192 31.88 -1.41 50.56
N LEU A 193 30.59 -1.63 50.84
CA LEU A 193 30.10 -1.95 52.18
C LEU A 193 30.63 -3.29 52.68
N CYS A 194 30.66 -4.33 51.84
CA CYS A 194 31.26 -5.62 52.18
C CYS A 194 32.75 -5.47 52.50
N PHE A 195 33.48 -4.70 51.70
CA PHE A 195 34.90 -4.43 51.94
C PHE A 195 35.14 -3.70 53.26
N LEU A 196 34.36 -2.66 53.55
CA LEU A 196 34.43 -1.92 54.82
C LEU A 196 34.08 -2.79 56.03
N ALA A 197 33.08 -3.67 55.90
CA ALA A 197 32.71 -4.62 56.95
C ALA A 197 33.84 -5.62 57.26
N ILE A 198 34.47 -6.17 56.21
CA ILE A 198 35.62 -7.08 56.34
C ILE A 198 36.82 -6.36 56.95
N ALA A 199 37.14 -5.14 56.49
CA ALA A 199 38.25 -4.35 57.01
C ALA A 199 38.05 -4.00 58.51
N LYS A 200 36.81 -3.70 58.92
CA LYS A 200 36.48 -3.43 60.32
C LYS A 200 36.60 -4.68 61.21
N TYR A 201 36.21 -5.84 60.69
CA TYR A 201 36.32 -7.12 61.41
C TYR A 201 37.78 -7.61 61.54
N ALA A 202 38.59 -7.39 60.49
CA ALA A 202 40.02 -7.68 60.53
C ALA A 202 40.79 -6.74 61.49
N GLY A 203 40.35 -5.48 61.61
CA GLY A 203 40.94 -4.50 62.53
C GLY A 203 40.54 -4.64 64.00
N SER A 204 39.49 -5.41 64.33
CA SER A 204 39.09 -5.67 65.74
C SER A 204 39.68 -6.97 66.31
N SER A 205 40.55 -7.65 65.57
CA SER A 205 41.23 -8.90 65.95
C SER A 205 42.72 -8.71 66.31
N GLN A 206 43.17 -7.46 66.45
CA GLN A 206 44.46 -7.08 67.03
C GLN A 206 44.22 -6.36 68.37
#